data_AF-A0ABD3PIY7-F1
#
_entry.id   AF-A0ABD3PIY7-F1
#
_cell.length_a   1.000
_cell.length_b   1.000
_cell.length_c   1.000
_cell.angle_alpha   90.00
_cell.angle_beta   90.00
_cell.angle_gamma   90.00
#
_symmetry.space_group_name_H-M   'P 1'
#
loop_
_entity.id
_entity.type
_entity.pdbx_description
1 polymer ?
#
loop_
_entity_poly.entity_id
_entity_poly.type
_entity_poly.pdbx_seq_one_letter_code
_entity_poly.pdbx_strand_id
1 'polypeptide(L)'
;MRRKGLKEENSALRLTSFCPFLSDRLGLAFNSMNDMKQLVQQLNASLSSLGFLDDGNSDTNANSWRIVRSVVVSVLAPAQVIRVQRPTQKYTETVEGAVEKDGKAQDFKFFICSGDSNDERKEERVFIHPASSMFSAGTFSCPWLVYHRMVRTSKAYIHDATEASAYALLLFGGKMDVQASKGLNVLDNRIELSANARTDGRAKEED
;
A
#
# COMPACT_ATOMS: atom_id res chain seq x y z
N MET A 1 44.30 7.73 34.20
CA MET A 1 43.58 6.77 33.33
C MET A 1 42.08 6.73 33.69
N ARG A 2 41.32 7.86 33.60
CA ARG A 2 39.91 7.94 34.07
C ARG A 2 39.07 9.08 33.44
N ARG A 3 39.29 9.42 32.16
CA ARG A 3 38.56 10.54 31.48
C ARG A 3 37.75 10.14 30.23
N LYS A 4 37.76 8.86 29.83
CA LYS A 4 36.99 8.40 28.65
C LYS A 4 35.52 8.05 28.93
N GLY A 5 35.12 7.81 30.19
CA GLY A 5 33.74 7.41 30.54
C GLY A 5 32.69 8.54 30.50
N LEU A 6 33.05 9.78 30.88
CA LEU A 6 32.05 10.87 31.01
C LEU A 6 31.50 11.42 29.69
N LYS A 7 32.17 11.20 28.55
CA LYS A 7 31.69 11.68 27.24
C LYS A 7 30.63 10.76 26.64
N GLU A 8 30.78 9.43 26.76
CA GLU A 8 29.78 8.48 26.26
C GLU A 8 28.48 8.52 27.09
N GLU A 9 28.60 8.63 28.42
CA GLU A 9 27.46 8.79 29.33
C GLU A 9 26.62 10.04 28.99
N ASN A 10 27.28 11.17 28.68
CA ASN A 10 26.58 12.42 28.32
C ASN A 10 25.93 12.37 26.93
N SER A 11 26.49 11.63 25.96
CA SER A 11 25.84 11.42 24.67
C SER A 11 24.63 10.49 24.76
N ALA A 12 24.72 9.43 25.58
CA ALA A 12 23.61 8.52 25.83
C ALA A 12 22.46 9.22 26.58
N LEU A 13 22.78 10.03 27.59
CA LEU A 13 21.79 10.83 28.33
C LEU A 13 21.12 11.90 27.46
N ARG A 14 21.84 12.49 26.50
CA ARG A 14 21.24 13.40 25.52
C ARG A 14 20.31 12.67 24.56
N LEU A 15 20.70 11.51 24.05
CA LEU A 15 19.85 10.69 23.15
C LEU A 15 18.59 10.18 23.86
N THR A 16 18.67 9.78 25.14
CA THR A 16 17.50 9.32 25.90
C THR A 16 16.52 10.43 26.25
N SER A 17 16.97 11.68 26.43
CA SER A 17 16.08 12.84 26.60
C SER A 17 15.60 13.46 25.28
N PHE A 18 16.37 13.32 24.21
CA PHE A 18 16.09 13.91 22.90
C PHE A 18 15.02 13.11 22.13
N CYS A 19 14.99 11.78 22.28
CA CYS A 19 13.99 10.95 21.62
C CYS A 19 12.54 11.20 22.11
N PRO A 20 12.24 11.28 23.42
CA PRO A 20 10.91 11.66 23.90
C PRO A 20 10.51 13.06 23.44
N PHE A 21 11.44 14.02 23.53
CA PHE A 21 11.21 15.40 23.14
C PHE A 21 10.92 15.57 21.64
N LEU A 22 11.64 14.85 20.78
CA LEU A 22 11.39 14.84 19.34
C LEU A 22 10.07 14.14 18.99
N SER A 23 9.71 13.09 19.76
CA SER A 23 8.46 12.36 19.59
C SER A 23 7.26 13.27 19.91
N ASP A 24 7.29 14.01 21.01
CA ASP A 24 6.25 14.97 21.37
C ASP A 24 6.07 16.07 20.30
N ARG A 25 7.18 16.53 19.70
CA ARG A 25 7.13 17.56 18.65
C ARG A 25 6.51 17.07 17.34
N LEU A 26 6.62 15.78 17.05
CA LEU A 26 6.05 15.15 15.85
C LEU A 26 4.69 14.48 16.14
N GLY A 27 4.19 14.55 17.38
CA GLY A 27 2.97 13.87 17.82
C GLY A 27 3.09 12.34 17.86
N LEU A 28 4.30 11.82 18.01
CA LEU A 28 4.60 10.38 18.06
C LEU A 28 4.63 9.88 19.51
N ALA A 29 4.11 8.68 19.74
CA ALA A 29 4.17 8.03 21.05
C ALA A 29 5.47 7.21 21.19
N PHE A 30 6.39 7.67 22.04
CA PHE A 30 7.69 7.02 22.22
C PHE A 30 7.60 5.54 22.63
N ASN A 31 6.73 5.22 23.59
CA ASN A 31 6.55 3.84 24.05
C ASN A 31 6.06 2.94 22.91
N SER A 32 5.08 3.39 22.12
CA SER A 32 4.59 2.65 20.96
C SER A 32 5.68 2.41 19.91
N MET A 33 6.59 3.37 19.70
CA MET A 33 7.73 3.17 18.80
C MET A 33 8.72 2.13 19.32
N ASN A 34 8.96 2.11 20.63
CA ASN A 34 9.81 1.10 21.25
C ASN A 34 9.17 -0.30 21.17
N ASP A 35 7.86 -0.40 21.40
CA ASP A 35 7.10 -1.64 21.25
C ASP A 35 7.14 -2.15 19.80
N MET A 36 7.00 -1.26 18.81
CA MET A 36 7.14 -1.61 17.38
C MET A 36 8.55 -2.12 17.08
N LYS A 37 9.60 -1.50 17.64
CA LYS A 37 10.98 -1.96 17.46
C LYS A 37 11.19 -3.36 18.04
N GLN A 38 10.63 -3.64 19.22
CA GLN A 38 10.67 -4.97 19.82
C GLN A 38 9.92 -6.00 18.98
N LEU A 39 8.75 -5.65 18.43
CA LEU A 39 7.98 -6.52 17.55
C LEU A 39 8.77 -6.90 16.28
N VAL A 40 9.47 -5.94 15.66
CA VAL A 40 10.34 -6.22 14.49
C VAL A 40 11.44 -7.22 14.84
N GLN A 41 12.09 -7.06 16.00
CA GLN A 41 13.12 -8.00 16.46
C GLN A 41 12.56 -9.42 16.67
N GLN A 42 11.35 -9.52 17.21
CA GLN A 42 10.66 -10.81 17.40
C GLN A 42 10.29 -11.48 16.07
N LEU A 43 9.83 -10.71 15.09
CA LEU A 43 9.53 -11.22 13.75
C LEU A 43 10.80 -11.72 13.05
N ASN A 44 11.91 -10.98 13.14
CA ASN A 44 13.19 -11.41 12.56
C ASN A 44 13.72 -12.69 13.22
N ALA A 45 13.60 -12.82 14.54
CA ALA A 45 13.96 -14.05 15.24
C ALA A 45 13.10 -15.25 14.78
N SER A 46 11.82 -15.02 14.51
CA SER A 46 10.90 -16.04 14.00
C SER A 46 11.20 -16.43 12.54
N LEU A 47 11.60 -15.47 11.69
CA LEU A 47 12.06 -15.77 10.33
C LEU A 47 13.36 -16.59 10.35
N SER A 48 14.27 -16.25 11.26
CA SER A 48 15.54 -16.98 11.44
C SER A 48 15.29 -18.42 11.89
N SER A 49 14.33 -18.66 12.80
CA SER A 49 13.98 -20.01 13.23
C SER A 49 13.32 -20.86 12.15
N LEU A 50 12.65 -20.22 11.18
CA LEU A 50 12.09 -20.87 9.98
C LEU A 50 13.14 -21.15 8.90
N GLY A 51 14.40 -20.73 9.10
CA GLY A 51 15.50 -20.94 8.16
C GLY A 51 15.73 -19.80 7.17
N PHE A 52 15.01 -18.69 7.29
CA PHE A 52 15.33 -17.45 6.56
C PHE A 52 16.45 -16.73 7.30
N LEU A 53 17.68 -16.90 6.83
CA LEU A 53 18.86 -16.31 7.46
C LEU A 53 18.91 -14.80 7.21
N ASP A 54 19.17 -14.05 8.27
CA ASP A 54 19.53 -12.63 8.16
C ASP A 54 20.99 -12.55 7.71
N ASP A 55 21.20 -12.36 6.41
CA ASP A 55 22.51 -12.02 5.88
C ASP A 55 22.68 -10.49 5.94
N GLY A 56 23.92 -10.00 5.94
CA GLY A 56 24.19 -8.54 5.97
C GLY A 56 23.57 -7.74 4.81
N ASN A 57 22.96 -8.44 3.84
CA ASN A 57 22.27 -7.91 2.67
C ASN A 57 20.73 -8.04 2.70
N SER A 58 20.10 -8.51 3.79
CA SER A 58 18.63 -8.66 3.86
C SER A 58 17.86 -7.38 3.49
N ASP A 59 18.41 -6.21 3.82
CA ASP A 59 17.81 -4.90 3.59
C ASP A 59 18.21 -4.22 2.27
N THR A 60 18.83 -4.93 1.32
CA THR A 60 19.30 -4.35 0.04
C THR A 60 18.21 -3.57 -0.70
N ASN A 61 16.95 -4.03 -0.60
CA ASN A 61 15.80 -3.43 -1.29
C ASN A 61 14.94 -2.50 -0.41
N ALA A 62 15.34 -2.23 0.84
CA ALA A 62 14.52 -1.47 1.81
C ALA A 62 14.17 -0.05 1.34
N ASN A 63 15.05 0.59 0.56
CA ASN A 63 14.84 1.93 0.02
C ASN A 63 13.95 1.96 -1.25
N SER A 64 13.64 0.80 -1.83
CA SER A 64 12.79 0.71 -3.01
C SER A 64 11.32 0.67 -2.62
N TRP A 65 10.68 1.83 -2.59
CA TRP A 65 9.26 1.96 -2.24
C TRP A 65 8.33 1.09 -3.10
N ARG A 66 8.71 0.80 -4.34
CA ARG A 66 7.95 -0.09 -5.24
C ARG A 66 7.95 -1.54 -4.74
N ILE A 67 9.09 -2.03 -4.28
CA ILE A 67 9.23 -3.39 -3.74
C ILE A 67 8.49 -3.46 -2.41
N VAL A 68 8.72 -2.51 -1.50
CA VAL A 68 8.04 -2.45 -0.21
C VAL A 68 6.52 -2.43 -0.38
N ARG A 69 5.99 -1.61 -1.30
CA ARG A 69 4.54 -1.61 -1.62
C ARG A 69 4.08 -2.94 -2.20
N SER A 70 4.89 -3.59 -3.04
CA SER A 70 4.53 -4.89 -3.62
C SER A 70 4.41 -5.97 -2.55
N VAL A 71 5.27 -5.95 -1.53
CA VAL A 71 5.18 -6.83 -0.35
C VAL A 71 3.92 -6.52 0.48
N VAL A 72 3.56 -5.25 0.66
CA VAL A 72 2.29 -4.89 1.33
C VAL A 72 1.10 -5.42 0.52
N VAL A 73 1.14 -5.30 -0.81
CA VAL A 73 0.10 -5.85 -1.69
C VAL A 73 0.04 -7.37 -1.59
N SER A 74 1.17 -8.07 -1.49
CA SER A 74 1.19 -9.54 -1.40
C SER A 74 0.51 -10.09 -0.15
N VAL A 75 0.48 -9.30 0.94
CA VAL A 75 -0.15 -9.68 2.19
C VAL A 75 -1.65 -9.41 2.19
N LEU A 76 -2.09 -8.34 1.52
CA LEU A 76 -3.47 -7.83 1.60
C LEU A 76 -4.35 -8.26 0.42
N ALA A 77 -3.76 -8.53 -0.74
CA ALA A 77 -4.49 -9.01 -1.92
C ALA A 77 -4.69 -10.54 -1.87
N PRO A 78 -5.77 -11.08 -2.47
CA PRO A 78 -6.84 -10.39 -3.19
C PRO A 78 -7.99 -9.89 -2.30
N ALA A 79 -8.03 -10.26 -1.02
CA ALA A 79 -9.19 -10.04 -0.16
C ALA A 79 -9.47 -8.56 0.17
N GLN A 80 -8.43 -7.74 0.35
CA GLN A 80 -8.56 -6.37 0.82
C GLN A 80 -8.18 -5.34 -0.26
N VAL A 81 -8.83 -5.44 -1.43
CA VAL A 81 -8.60 -4.55 -2.57
C VAL A 81 -9.72 -3.53 -2.73
N ILE A 82 -9.36 -2.29 -3.04
CA ILE A 82 -10.24 -1.15 -3.32
C ILE A 82 -10.06 -0.73 -4.78
N ARG A 83 -11.18 -0.57 -5.48
CA ARG A 83 -11.25 0.03 -6.81
C ARG A 83 -11.40 1.55 -6.68
N VAL A 84 -10.52 2.28 -7.35
CA VAL A 84 -10.57 3.75 -7.43
C VAL A 84 -11.26 4.14 -8.74
N GLN A 85 -12.38 4.86 -8.62
CA GLN A 85 -13.03 5.50 -9.75
C GLN A 85 -12.55 6.95 -9.83
N ARG A 86 -11.81 7.24 -10.92
CA ARG A 86 -11.34 8.59 -11.24
C ARG A 86 -12.52 9.50 -11.59
N PRO A 87 -12.49 10.79 -11.23
CA PRO A 87 -13.52 11.73 -11.64
C PRO A 87 -13.46 11.99 -13.15
N THR A 88 -14.59 12.38 -13.74
CA THR A 88 -14.64 12.84 -15.12
C THR A 88 -13.83 14.13 -15.24
N GLN A 89 -12.81 14.14 -16.10
CA GLN A 89 -11.94 15.29 -16.34
C GLN A 89 -12.79 16.51 -16.72
N LYS A 90 -12.62 17.61 -15.97
CA LYS A 90 -13.23 18.91 -16.30
C LYS A 90 -12.12 19.82 -16.81
N TYR A 91 -12.12 20.08 -18.11
CA TYR A 91 -11.23 21.05 -18.75
C TYR A 91 -11.69 22.47 -18.38
N THR A 92 -10.75 23.34 -18.01
CA THR A 92 -11.03 24.76 -17.83
C THR A 92 -10.22 25.53 -18.87
N GLU A 93 -10.89 26.36 -19.67
CA GLU A 93 -10.24 27.22 -20.65
C GLU A 93 -9.54 28.37 -19.91
N THR A 94 -8.23 28.49 -20.10
CA THR A 94 -7.43 29.64 -19.68
C THR A 94 -6.96 30.42 -20.90
N VAL A 95 -6.56 31.67 -20.70
CA VAL A 95 -6.17 32.61 -21.78
C VAL A 95 -4.99 32.13 -22.63
N GLU A 96 -4.19 31.18 -22.15
CA GLU A 96 -3.06 30.55 -22.86
C GLU A 96 -3.36 29.13 -23.39
N GLY A 97 -4.59 28.64 -23.23
CA GLY A 97 -5.03 27.31 -23.68
C GLY A 97 -5.93 26.57 -22.69
N ALA A 98 -6.39 25.36 -23.06
CA ALA A 98 -7.12 24.47 -22.18
C ALA A 98 -6.14 23.74 -21.24
N VAL A 99 -6.18 24.06 -19.94
CA VAL A 99 -5.38 23.35 -18.94
C VAL A 99 -6.26 22.26 -18.31
N GLU A 100 -5.76 21.03 -18.33
CA GLU A 100 -6.38 19.93 -17.58
C GLU A 100 -6.27 20.26 -16.10
N LYS A 101 -7.41 20.42 -15.43
CA LYS A 101 -7.42 20.65 -13.99
C LYS A 101 -7.26 19.29 -13.30
N ASP A 102 -6.17 19.15 -12.54
CA ASP A 102 -5.99 17.99 -11.66
C ASP A 102 -7.24 17.80 -10.78
N GLY A 103 -7.72 16.56 -10.73
CA GLY A 103 -8.90 16.21 -9.93
C GLY A 103 -8.65 16.51 -8.45
N LYS A 104 -9.63 17.13 -7.78
CA LYS A 104 -9.52 17.31 -6.33
C LYS A 104 -9.63 15.94 -5.66
N ALA A 105 -8.89 15.73 -4.56
CA ALA A 105 -8.96 14.49 -3.78
C ALA A 105 -10.39 14.07 -3.40
N GLN A 106 -11.30 15.05 -3.23
CA GLN A 106 -12.71 14.85 -2.89
C GLN A 106 -13.57 14.26 -4.02
N ASP A 107 -13.09 14.30 -5.27
CA ASP A 107 -13.84 13.85 -6.43
C ASP A 107 -13.63 12.35 -6.73
N PHE A 108 -12.63 11.72 -6.10
CA PHE A 108 -12.42 10.27 -6.20
C PHE A 108 -13.49 9.49 -5.44
N LYS A 109 -13.94 8.39 -6.05
CA LYS A 109 -14.86 7.44 -5.41
C LYS A 109 -14.16 6.11 -5.23
N PHE A 110 -14.34 5.49 -4.07
CA PHE A 110 -13.71 4.23 -3.71
C PHE A 110 -14.77 3.16 -3.52
N PHE A 111 -14.51 1.97 -4.02
CA PHE A 111 -15.41 0.83 -3.96
C PHE A 111 -14.66 -0.42 -3.54
N ILE A 112 -15.28 -1.25 -2.71
CA ILE A 112 -14.82 -2.62 -2.43
C ILE A 112 -15.80 -3.60 -3.07
N CYS A 113 -15.29 -4.71 -3.58
CA CYS A 113 -16.14 -5.81 -4.04
C CYS A 113 -16.49 -6.67 -2.83
N SER A 114 -17.76 -6.66 -2.41
CA SER A 114 -18.26 -7.53 -1.35
C SER A 114 -19.14 -8.61 -1.97
N GLY A 115 -18.61 -9.82 -2.09
CA GLY A 115 -19.41 -10.96 -2.57
C GLY A 115 -18.55 -12.16 -2.92
N ASP A 116 -18.75 -13.26 -2.20
CA ASP A 116 -18.26 -14.57 -2.61
C ASP A 116 -19.33 -15.21 -3.51
N SER A 117 -18.90 -15.71 -4.67
CA SER A 117 -19.65 -16.61 -5.55
C SER A 117 -20.92 -16.09 -6.25
N ASN A 118 -20.84 -16.05 -7.58
CA ASN A 118 -21.90 -16.26 -8.59
C ASN A 118 -23.18 -15.40 -8.63
N ASP A 119 -23.45 -14.50 -7.69
CA ASP A 119 -24.63 -13.65 -7.76
C ASP A 119 -24.26 -12.19 -7.52
N GLU A 120 -24.54 -11.35 -8.52
CA GLU A 120 -24.35 -9.90 -8.59
C GLU A 120 -23.15 -9.30 -7.82
N ARG A 121 -22.12 -8.84 -8.54
CA ARG A 121 -20.99 -8.07 -7.97
C ARG A 121 -21.51 -6.84 -7.20
N LYS A 122 -21.72 -6.97 -5.89
CA LYS A 122 -22.13 -5.88 -5.02
C LYS A 122 -20.91 -5.07 -4.63
N GLU A 123 -20.76 -3.93 -5.28
CA GLU A 123 -19.76 -2.94 -4.90
C GLU A 123 -20.28 -2.10 -3.73
N GLU A 124 -19.58 -2.15 -2.60
CA GLU A 124 -19.85 -1.26 -1.46
C GLU A 124 -19.02 0.00 -1.61
N ARG A 125 -19.67 1.17 -1.57
CA ARG A 125 -18.97 2.46 -1.61
C ARG A 125 -18.32 2.72 -0.25
N VAL A 126 -17.01 2.99 -0.28
CA VAL A 126 -16.22 3.31 0.91
C VAL A 126 -15.61 4.70 0.82
N PHE A 127 -15.20 5.24 1.95
CA PHE A 127 -14.55 6.55 2.06
C PHE A 127 -13.20 6.42 2.75
N ILE A 128 -12.23 7.25 2.39
CA ILE A 128 -10.97 7.32 3.13
C ILE A 128 -11.18 8.14 4.40
N HIS A 129 -10.67 7.66 5.53
CA HIS A 129 -10.74 8.38 6.81
C HIS A 129 -9.85 9.63 6.78
N PRO A 130 -10.26 10.78 7.35
CA PRO A 130 -9.48 12.02 7.31
C PRO A 130 -8.09 11.94 7.93
N ALA A 131 -7.88 11.01 8.88
CA ALA A 131 -6.57 10.77 9.49
C ALA A 131 -5.61 9.98 8.59
N SER A 132 -6.10 9.42 7.48
CA SER A 132 -5.27 8.68 6.53
C SER A 132 -4.44 9.63 5.68
N SER A 133 -3.19 9.26 5.40
CA SER A 133 -2.35 9.99 4.43
C SER A 133 -2.95 10.02 3.02
N MET A 134 -3.81 9.05 2.70
CA MET A 134 -4.46 8.95 1.39
C MET A 134 -5.67 9.88 1.24
N PHE A 135 -6.12 10.55 2.30
CA PHE A 135 -7.30 11.42 2.25
C PHE A 135 -7.10 12.66 1.37
N SER A 136 -5.87 13.20 1.34
CA SER A 136 -5.50 14.36 0.54
C SER A 136 -4.88 14.00 -0.82
N ALA A 137 -4.79 12.70 -1.16
CA ALA A 137 -4.20 12.25 -2.42
C ALA A 137 -5.06 12.66 -3.62
N GLY A 138 -4.50 13.52 -4.48
CA GLY A 138 -5.17 14.02 -5.71
C GLY A 138 -4.85 13.23 -6.98
N THR A 139 -3.85 12.34 -6.92
CA THR A 139 -3.38 11.60 -8.10
C THR A 139 -3.05 10.17 -7.73
N PHE A 140 -3.53 9.21 -8.52
CA PHE A 140 -3.22 7.79 -8.39
C PHE A 140 -2.65 7.27 -9.70
N SER A 141 -1.49 6.63 -9.66
CA SER A 141 -0.86 5.98 -10.82
C SER A 141 -1.72 4.81 -11.32
N CYS A 142 -2.27 4.02 -10.39
CA CYS A 142 -3.12 2.86 -10.69
C CYS A 142 -4.52 3.02 -10.08
N PRO A 143 -5.57 2.45 -10.70
CA PRO A 143 -6.94 2.55 -10.19
C PRO A 143 -7.23 1.55 -9.04
N TRP A 144 -6.20 1.08 -8.34
CA TRP A 144 -6.30 0.04 -7.33
C TRP A 144 -5.53 0.43 -6.06
N LEU A 145 -6.14 0.20 -4.91
CA LEU A 145 -5.52 0.34 -3.59
C LEU A 145 -5.71 -0.96 -2.81
N VAL A 146 -4.87 -1.20 -1.81
CA VAL A 146 -5.08 -2.21 -0.76
C VAL A 146 -5.30 -1.52 0.57
N TYR A 147 -6.07 -2.14 1.46
CA TYR A 147 -6.31 -1.62 2.80
C TYR A 147 -6.06 -2.67 3.87
N HIS A 148 -5.71 -2.20 5.07
CA HIS A 148 -5.54 -3.08 6.22
C HIS A 148 -6.74 -3.02 7.16
N ARG A 149 -7.17 -1.81 7.52
CA ARG A 149 -8.21 -1.57 8.52
C ARG A 149 -9.38 -0.79 7.94
N MET A 150 -10.57 -1.36 8.08
CA MET A 150 -11.85 -0.73 7.79
C MET A 150 -12.63 -0.55 9.09
N VAL A 151 -13.22 0.63 9.28
CA VAL A 151 -14.08 0.96 10.40
C VAL A 151 -15.47 1.30 9.85
N ARG A 152 -16.50 0.60 10.33
CA ARG A 152 -17.89 0.86 9.98
C ARG A 152 -18.57 1.58 11.13
N THR A 153 -18.89 2.86 10.92
CA THR A 153 -19.75 3.64 11.82
C THR A 153 -21.09 3.89 11.12
N SER A 154 -21.41 5.13 10.76
CA SER A 154 -22.55 5.46 9.90
C SER A 154 -22.26 5.23 8.42
N LYS A 155 -20.99 5.23 8.02
CA LYS A 155 -20.48 4.90 6.68
C LYS A 155 -19.21 4.06 6.85
N ALA A 156 -18.85 3.29 5.82
CA ALA A 156 -17.61 2.53 5.82
C ALA A 156 -16.42 3.45 5.52
N TYR A 157 -15.46 3.51 6.45
CA TYR A 157 -14.23 4.27 6.33
C TYR A 157 -13.01 3.36 6.32
N ILE A 158 -12.10 3.61 5.39
CA ILE A 158 -10.78 2.98 5.32
C ILE A 158 -9.79 3.85 6.08
N HIS A 159 -9.15 3.29 7.10
CA HIS A 159 -8.18 4.03 7.90
C HIS A 159 -6.81 4.06 7.23
N ASP A 160 -6.34 2.89 6.78
CA ASP A 160 -5.00 2.72 6.25
C ASP A 160 -5.11 2.09 4.86
N ALA A 161 -4.67 2.84 3.84
CA ALA A 161 -4.69 2.44 2.45
C ALA A 161 -3.32 2.67 1.81
N THR A 162 -2.91 1.76 0.95
CA THR A 162 -1.69 1.88 0.14
C THR A 162 -2.03 1.62 -1.31
N GLU A 163 -1.45 2.39 -2.21
CA GLU A 163 -1.70 2.18 -3.64
C GLU A 163 -1.08 0.87 -4.12
N ALA A 164 -1.83 0.12 -4.92
CA ALA A 164 -1.42 -1.17 -5.45
C ALA A 164 -0.98 -1.03 -6.91
N SER A 165 0.23 -1.49 -7.24
CA SER A 165 0.68 -1.52 -8.63
C SER A 165 -0.03 -2.64 -9.39
N ALA A 166 -0.31 -2.43 -10.68
CA ALA A 166 -0.92 -3.45 -11.52
C ALA A 166 -0.08 -4.73 -11.57
N TYR A 167 1.25 -4.61 -11.60
CA TYR A 167 2.17 -5.75 -11.59
C TYR A 167 2.16 -6.52 -10.27
N ALA A 168 2.08 -5.83 -9.12
CA ALA A 168 1.98 -6.51 -7.84
C ALA A 168 0.65 -7.27 -7.71
N LEU A 169 -0.45 -6.69 -8.22
CA LEU A 169 -1.73 -7.40 -8.29
C LEU A 169 -1.70 -8.56 -9.28
N LEU A 170 -0.97 -8.47 -10.39
CA LEU A 170 -0.82 -9.59 -11.30
C LEU A 170 -0.07 -10.77 -10.64
N LEU A 171 0.94 -10.45 -9.83
CA LEU A 171 1.77 -11.46 -9.15
C LEU A 171 1.08 -12.07 -7.92
N PHE A 172 0.33 -11.27 -7.15
CA PHE A 172 -0.23 -11.68 -5.87
C PHE A 172 -1.77 -11.65 -5.80
N GLY A 173 -2.46 -11.27 -6.87
CA GLY A 173 -3.91 -11.12 -6.91
C GLY A 173 -4.70 -12.42 -7.03
N GLY A 174 -4.05 -13.58 -6.84
CA GLY A 174 -4.70 -14.88 -6.82
C GLY A 174 -4.92 -15.48 -8.21
N LYS A 175 -6.07 -16.14 -8.40
CA LYS A 175 -6.37 -16.87 -9.63
C LYS A 175 -6.54 -15.90 -10.79
N MET A 176 -5.72 -16.05 -11.83
CA MET A 176 -5.76 -15.25 -13.04
C MET A 176 -6.57 -15.96 -14.14
N ASP A 177 -7.51 -15.25 -14.73
CA ASP A 177 -8.22 -15.63 -15.95
C ASP A 177 -7.86 -14.65 -17.07
N VAL A 178 -7.35 -15.18 -18.19
CA VAL A 178 -6.87 -14.37 -19.31
C VAL A 178 -7.93 -14.37 -20.39
N GLN A 179 -8.60 -13.23 -20.57
CA GLN A 179 -9.58 -13.04 -21.64
C GLN A 179 -8.89 -12.40 -22.85
N ALA A 180 -8.15 -13.22 -23.60
CA ALA A 180 -7.38 -12.79 -24.77
C ALA A 180 -8.23 -11.99 -25.79
N SER A 181 -9.48 -12.41 -26.01
CA SER A 181 -10.41 -11.74 -26.93
C SER A 181 -10.73 -10.28 -26.55
N LYS A 182 -10.59 -9.92 -25.27
CA LYS A 182 -10.86 -8.56 -24.75
C LYS A 182 -9.59 -7.82 -24.34
N GLY A 183 -8.41 -8.47 -24.38
CA GLY A 183 -7.16 -7.89 -23.87
C GLY A 183 -7.24 -7.54 -22.38
N LEU A 184 -7.93 -8.35 -21.57
CA LEU A 184 -8.12 -8.14 -20.13
C LEU A 184 -7.64 -9.36 -19.35
N ASN A 185 -6.85 -9.11 -18.30
CA ASN A 185 -6.52 -10.10 -17.28
C ASN A 185 -7.45 -9.87 -16.09
N VAL A 186 -8.26 -10.86 -15.75
CA VAL A 186 -9.17 -10.81 -14.60
C VAL A 186 -8.55 -11.62 -13.46
N LEU A 187 -8.30 -10.97 -12.32
CA LEU A 187 -7.80 -11.64 -11.11
C LEU A 187 -8.94 -11.84 -10.12
N ASP A 188 -9.02 -13.05 -9.56
CA ASP A 188 -10.02 -13.48 -8.57
C ASP A 188 -11.48 -13.15 -8.98
N ASN A 189 -11.74 -13.12 -10.30
CA ASN A 189 -13.02 -12.71 -10.90
C ASN A 189 -13.54 -11.31 -10.46
N ARG A 190 -12.64 -10.45 -9.93
CA ARG A 190 -12.97 -9.17 -9.28
C ARG A 190 -12.11 -8.00 -9.76
N ILE A 191 -10.84 -8.23 -10.04
CA ILE A 191 -9.87 -7.19 -10.43
C ILE A 191 -9.64 -7.30 -11.93
N GLU A 192 -9.91 -6.24 -12.67
CA GLU A 192 -9.74 -6.21 -14.11
C GLU A 192 -8.51 -5.36 -14.46
N LEU A 193 -7.50 -5.98 -15.06
CA LEU A 193 -6.30 -5.31 -15.53
C LEU A 193 -6.28 -5.30 -17.06
N SER A 194 -6.00 -4.14 -17.64
CA SER A 194 -5.74 -4.05 -19.08
C SER A 194 -4.45 -4.77 -19.42
N ALA A 195 -4.53 -5.71 -20.36
CA ALA A 195 -3.41 -6.44 -20.90
C ALA A 195 -3.16 -5.93 -22.33
N ASN A 196 -1.97 -5.41 -22.60
CA ASN A 196 -1.51 -5.32 -23.98
C ASN A 196 -1.22 -6.75 -24.46
N ALA A 197 -1.71 -7.12 -25.64
CA ALA A 197 -1.73 -8.49 -26.18
C ALA A 197 -0.34 -9.15 -26.41
N ARG A 198 0.73 -8.66 -25.79
CA ARG A 198 2.11 -9.10 -25.98
C ARG A 198 2.59 -10.12 -24.95
N THR A 199 1.80 -10.41 -23.91
CA THR A 199 2.14 -11.41 -22.88
C THR A 199 1.63 -12.83 -23.18
N ASP A 200 1.01 -13.06 -24.35
CA ASP A 200 0.37 -14.34 -24.71
C ASP A 200 1.32 -15.38 -25.36
N GLY A 201 2.60 -15.03 -25.55
CA GLY A 201 3.51 -15.83 -26.37
C GLY A 201 4.34 -16.91 -25.67
N ARG A 202 4.12 -17.26 -24.40
CA ARG A 202 5.07 -18.14 -23.68
C ARG A 202 4.48 -19.24 -22.78
N ALA A 203 3.16 -19.48 -22.81
CA ALA A 203 2.53 -20.47 -21.94
C ALA A 203 1.92 -21.69 -22.67
N LYS A 204 2.22 -21.89 -23.96
CA LYS A 204 1.84 -23.09 -24.70
C LYS A 204 2.95 -23.54 -25.64
N GLU A 205 3.97 -24.19 -25.07
CA GLU A 205 4.78 -25.15 -25.82
C GLU A 205 5.32 -26.17 -24.82
N GLU A 206 4.63 -27.30 -24.73
CA GLU A 206 5.14 -28.60 -24.29
C GLU A 206 4.05 -29.62 -24.68
N ASP A 207 4.25 -30.22 -25.85
CA ASP A 207 3.70 -31.52 -26.24
C ASP A 207 4.36 -32.64 -25.42
#